data_AF-A0A3D1HHU6-F1
#
_entry.id   AF-A0A3D1HHU6-F1
#
_cell.length_a   1.000
_cell.length_b   1.000
_cell.length_c   1.000
_cell.angle_alpha   90.00
_cell.angle_beta   90.00
_cell.angle_gamma   90.00
#
_symmetry.space_group_name_H-M   'P 1'
#
loop_
_entity.id
_entity.type
_entity.pdbx_description
1 polymer ?
#
loop_
_entity_poly.entity_id
_entity_poly.type
_entity_poly.pdbx_seq_one_letter_code
_entity_poly.pdbx_strand_id
1 'polypeptide(L)'
;MASAHASQARSARYKLSTVSVALPIRCRRQPCINEEAKAKAKEFVNNKLDDIAGDINALRSRIIDEDYRLLPMSYIAKNYFGKSSAWLSQRINGTLVRGKTYTLNDEQKRIFNDALKDISSRIGSLHLA
;
A
#
# COMPACT_ATOMS: atom_id res chain seq x y z
N MET A 1 26.99 -80.07 23.33
CA MET A 1 26.05 -80.31 22.23
C MET A 1 24.80 -79.46 22.49
N ALA A 2 24.62 -78.34 21.80
CA ALA A 2 23.37 -77.59 21.73
C ALA A 2 23.47 -76.45 20.68
N SER A 3 22.57 -76.52 19.69
CA SER A 3 21.97 -75.48 18.84
C SER A 3 22.61 -74.10 18.67
N ALA A 4 22.74 -73.71 17.40
CA ALA A 4 22.30 -72.40 16.92
C ALA A 4 21.84 -72.51 15.45
N HIS A 5 20.53 -72.37 15.24
CA HIS A 5 19.87 -72.25 13.93
C HIS A 5 20.20 -70.88 13.30
N ALA A 6 20.86 -70.87 12.14
CA ALA A 6 21.00 -69.68 11.31
C ALA A 6 19.87 -69.65 10.25
N SER A 7 18.97 -68.70 10.41
CA SER A 7 17.81 -68.44 9.56
C SER A 7 18.23 -67.95 8.17
N GLN A 8 17.59 -68.54 7.15
CA GLN A 8 17.71 -68.16 5.74
C GLN A 8 17.16 -66.75 5.49
N ALA A 9 17.87 -65.96 4.68
CA ALA A 9 17.30 -64.80 3.98
C ALA A 9 17.70 -64.88 2.50
N ARG A 10 16.81 -65.43 1.67
CA ARG A 10 16.90 -65.41 0.21
C ARG A 10 16.64 -63.99 -0.28
N SER A 11 17.68 -63.27 -0.69
CA SER A 11 17.53 -62.00 -1.41
C SER A 11 17.18 -62.30 -2.87
N ALA A 12 15.90 -62.19 -3.21
CA ALA A 12 15.39 -62.33 -4.56
C ALA A 12 15.73 -61.07 -5.38
N ARG A 13 16.59 -61.22 -6.39
CA ARG A 13 16.87 -60.21 -7.42
C ARG A 13 15.70 -60.14 -8.40
N TYR A 14 14.79 -59.20 -8.20
CA TYR A 14 13.77 -58.86 -9.20
C TYR A 14 14.37 -57.87 -10.21
N LYS A 15 14.49 -58.28 -11.47
CA LYS A 15 14.83 -57.39 -12.57
C LYS A 15 13.64 -56.46 -12.81
N LEU A 16 13.73 -55.19 -12.40
CA LEU A 16 12.81 -54.16 -12.91
C LEU A 16 13.18 -53.88 -14.37
N SER A 17 12.48 -54.54 -15.29
CA SER A 17 12.36 -54.07 -16.67
C SER A 17 11.57 -52.77 -16.66
N THR A 18 12.24 -51.66 -16.96
CA THR A 18 11.64 -50.34 -17.17
C THR A 18 10.67 -50.40 -18.35
N VAL A 19 9.40 -50.65 -18.06
CA VAL A 19 8.32 -50.40 -19.02
C VAL A 19 8.10 -48.89 -19.03
N SER A 20 8.63 -48.23 -20.06
CA SER A 20 8.30 -46.85 -20.39
C SER A 20 6.84 -46.79 -20.82
N VAL A 21 5.95 -46.56 -19.86
CA VAL A 21 4.54 -46.30 -20.15
C VAL A 21 4.43 -44.83 -20.57
N ALA A 22 4.38 -44.61 -21.88
CA ALA A 22 4.01 -43.30 -22.42
C ALA A 22 2.56 -42.99 -22.01
N LEU A 23 2.38 -42.13 -21.01
CA LEU A 23 1.09 -41.55 -20.65
C LEU A 23 0.75 -40.41 -21.63
N PRO A 24 -0.32 -40.48 -22.44
CA PRO A 24 -0.77 -39.37 -23.23
C PRO A 24 -1.92 -38.67 -22.51
N ILE A 25 -1.61 -37.78 -21.56
CA ILE A 25 -2.58 -36.76 -21.14
C ILE A 25 -1.85 -35.44 -21.01
N ARG A 26 -1.75 -34.75 -22.14
CA ARG A 26 -1.37 -33.33 -22.17
C ARG A 26 -2.57 -32.57 -21.58
N CYS A 27 -2.60 -32.41 -20.26
CA CYS A 27 -3.54 -31.51 -19.61
C CYS A 27 -3.16 -30.09 -20.02
N ARG A 28 -3.70 -29.61 -21.15
CA ARG A 28 -3.57 -28.21 -21.56
C ARG A 28 -4.40 -27.41 -20.57
N ARG A 29 -3.76 -26.89 -19.52
CA ARG A 29 -4.36 -25.96 -18.58
C ARG A 29 -4.60 -24.65 -19.33
N GLN A 30 -5.67 -24.61 -20.13
CA GLN A 30 -6.19 -23.39 -20.70
C GLN A 30 -6.72 -22.55 -19.53
N PRO A 31 -6.26 -21.31 -19.30
CA PRO A 31 -6.93 -20.46 -18.33
C PRO A 31 -8.26 -20.04 -18.96
N CYS A 32 -9.35 -20.71 -18.58
CA CYS A 32 -10.72 -20.35 -18.95
C CYS A 32 -11.18 -19.12 -18.16
N ILE A 33 -10.47 -18.01 -18.33
CA ILE A 33 -10.96 -16.68 -17.99
C ILE A 33 -11.00 -15.93 -19.31
N ASN A 34 -12.21 -15.79 -19.86
CA ASN A 34 -12.50 -15.03 -21.07
C ASN A 34 -11.80 -13.66 -20.97
N GLU A 35 -10.95 -13.33 -21.95
CA GLU A 35 -10.25 -12.04 -22.00
C GLU A 35 -11.23 -10.86 -21.97
N GLU A 36 -12.43 -11.03 -22.53
CA GLU A 36 -13.52 -10.07 -22.44
C GLU A 36 -14.05 -9.90 -21.00
N ALA A 37 -14.12 -10.98 -20.22
CA ALA A 37 -14.52 -10.91 -18.81
C ALA A 37 -13.44 -10.21 -17.96
N LYS A 38 -12.16 -10.42 -18.28
CA LYS A 38 -11.05 -9.67 -17.64
C LYS A 38 -11.08 -8.19 -18.01
N ALA A 39 -11.37 -7.87 -19.29
CA ALA A 39 -11.48 -6.50 -19.76
C ALA A 39 -12.63 -5.77 -19.06
N LYS A 40 -13.81 -6.40 -18.98
CA LYS A 40 -14.98 -5.88 -18.25
C LYS A 40 -14.70 -5.68 -16.76
N ALA A 41 -14.02 -6.64 -16.12
CA ALA A 41 -13.63 -6.50 -14.72
C ALA A 41 -12.62 -5.37 -14.50
N LYS A 42 -11.65 -5.22 -15.41
CA LYS A 42 -10.66 -4.14 -15.37
C LYS A 42 -11.31 -2.77 -15.54
N GLU A 43 -12.22 -2.64 -16.49
CA GLU A 43 -12.99 -1.41 -16.72
C GLU A 43 -13.85 -1.06 -15.50
N PHE A 44 -14.56 -2.04 -14.94
CA PHE A 44 -15.35 -1.84 -13.71
C PHE A 44 -14.49 -1.34 -12.54
N VAL A 45 -13.32 -1.96 -12.32
CA VAL A 45 -12.40 -1.55 -11.25
C VAL A 45 -11.86 -0.14 -11.52
N ASN A 46 -11.45 0.17 -12.75
CA ASN A 46 -10.94 1.49 -13.11
C ASN A 46 -11.99 2.59 -12.91
N ASN A 47 -13.22 2.37 -13.37
CA ASN A 47 -14.31 3.33 -13.19
C ASN A 47 -14.56 3.61 -11.70
N LYS A 48 -14.55 2.56 -10.87
CA LYS A 48 -14.69 2.73 -9.41
C LYS A 48 -13.50 3.45 -8.77
N LEU A 49 -12.28 3.21 -9.25
CA LEU A 49 -11.11 3.94 -8.77
C LEU A 49 -11.14 5.41 -9.18
N ASP A 50 -11.63 5.72 -10.37
CA ASP A 50 -11.80 7.09 -10.86
C ASP A 50 -12.89 7.82 -10.06
N ASP A 51 -14.02 7.17 -9.78
CA ASP A 51 -15.07 7.70 -8.90
C ASP A 51 -14.50 8.05 -7.50
N ILE A 52 -13.79 7.10 -6.87
CA ILE A 52 -13.16 7.28 -5.57
C ILE A 52 -12.12 8.41 -5.62
N ALA A 53 -11.33 8.48 -6.68
CA ALA A 53 -10.35 9.56 -6.86
C ALA A 53 -11.03 10.92 -6.98
N GLY A 54 -12.16 11.00 -7.68
CA GLY A 54 -13.01 12.18 -7.80
C GLY A 54 -13.55 12.63 -6.44
N ASP A 55 -14.14 11.70 -5.68
CA ASP A 55 -14.68 11.96 -4.34
C ASP A 55 -13.61 12.46 -3.37
N ILE A 56 -12.43 11.80 -3.36
CA ILE A 56 -11.29 12.22 -2.54
C ILE A 56 -10.85 13.64 -2.93
N ASN A 57 -10.83 13.97 -4.22
CA ASN A 57 -10.45 15.29 -4.69
C ASN A 57 -11.47 16.37 -4.27
N ALA A 58 -12.76 16.07 -4.35
CA ALA A 58 -13.83 16.97 -3.92
C ALA A 58 -13.85 17.18 -2.39
N LEU A 59 -13.56 16.13 -1.61
CA LEU A 59 -13.39 16.25 -0.15
C LEU A 59 -12.17 17.09 0.19
N ARG A 60 -11.04 16.82 -0.48
CA ARG A 60 -9.82 17.62 -0.35
C ARG A 60 -10.07 19.09 -0.68
N SER A 61 -10.74 19.42 -1.79
CA SER A 61 -10.97 20.82 -2.15
C SER A 61 -11.81 21.57 -1.12
N ARG A 62 -12.82 20.93 -0.51
CA ARG A 62 -13.66 21.55 0.53
C ARG A 62 -12.89 21.80 1.84
N ILE A 63 -12.06 20.85 2.24
CA ILE A 63 -11.22 20.96 3.45
C ILE A 63 -10.07 21.95 3.21
N ILE A 64 -9.51 21.99 1.99
CA ILE A 64 -8.32 22.78 1.69
C ILE A 64 -8.61 24.29 1.61
N ASP A 65 -9.81 24.74 1.22
CA ASP A 65 -10.03 26.16 0.96
C ASP A 65 -10.45 26.97 2.21
N GLU A 66 -11.34 26.41 3.04
CA GLU A 66 -11.85 27.10 4.24
C GLU A 66 -10.95 26.88 5.47
N ASP A 67 -10.51 25.63 5.75
CA ASP A 67 -9.71 25.36 6.95
C ASP A 67 -8.30 25.95 6.85
N TYR A 68 -7.71 26.06 5.65
CA TYR A 68 -6.37 26.66 5.50
C TYR A 68 -6.33 28.15 5.78
N ARG A 69 -7.43 28.88 5.55
CA ARG A 69 -7.48 30.31 5.90
C ARG A 69 -7.36 30.52 7.39
N LEU A 70 -7.83 29.55 8.18
CA LEU A 70 -7.75 29.57 9.64
C LEU A 70 -6.36 29.18 10.16
N LEU A 71 -5.60 28.38 9.40
CA LEU A 71 -4.31 27.88 9.85
C LEU A 71 -3.19 28.93 9.69
N PRO A 72 -2.41 29.21 10.75
CA PRO A 72 -1.25 30.10 10.66
C PRO A 72 -0.07 29.39 9.98
N MET A 73 -0.19 29.10 8.69
CA MET A 73 0.77 28.31 7.90
C MET A 73 2.20 28.85 7.93
N SER A 74 2.34 30.17 7.87
CA SER A 74 3.64 30.86 7.98
C SER A 74 4.30 30.60 9.34
N TYR A 75 3.51 30.58 10.41
CA TYR A 75 4.00 30.30 11.76
C TYR A 75 4.41 28.84 11.89
N ILE A 76 3.57 27.89 11.46
CA ILE A 76 3.88 26.45 11.53
C ILE A 76 5.16 26.15 10.74
N ALA A 77 5.25 26.61 9.50
CA ALA A 77 6.42 26.36 8.66
C ALA A 77 7.72 26.88 9.29
N LYS A 78 7.70 28.08 9.89
CA LYS A 78 8.89 28.68 10.50
C LYS A 78 9.28 28.03 11.81
N ASN A 79 8.33 27.86 12.74
CA ASN A 79 8.62 27.45 14.11
C ASN A 79 8.78 25.94 14.27
N TYR A 80 8.12 25.13 13.44
CA TYR A 80 8.15 23.67 13.55
C TYR A 80 9.03 22.98 12.50
N PHE A 81 9.15 23.58 11.30
CA PHE A 81 9.91 22.98 10.21
C PHE A 81 11.18 23.76 9.84
N GLY A 82 11.31 25.03 10.25
CA GLY A 82 12.39 25.91 9.79
C GLY A 82 12.36 26.16 8.29
N LYS A 83 11.16 26.20 7.69
CA LYS A 83 10.93 26.34 6.25
C LYS A 83 9.98 27.50 5.94
N SER A 84 9.83 27.80 4.64
CA SER A 84 8.90 28.83 4.18
C SER A 84 7.45 28.33 4.18
N SER A 85 6.49 29.26 4.27
CA SER A 85 5.06 28.94 4.15
C SER A 85 4.75 28.21 2.83
N ALA A 86 5.39 28.63 1.74
CA ALA A 86 5.23 28.01 0.42
C ALA A 86 5.71 26.54 0.42
N TRP A 87 6.80 26.23 1.13
CA TRP A 87 7.32 24.86 1.25
C TRP A 87 6.31 23.92 1.92
N LEU A 88 5.64 24.39 2.96
CA LEU A 88 4.65 23.62 3.72
C LEU A 88 3.35 23.48 2.90
N SER A 89 2.87 24.59 2.32
CA SER A 89 1.68 24.59 1.46
C SER A 89 1.82 23.61 0.28
N GLN A 90 2.96 23.60 -0.40
CA GLN A 90 3.24 22.65 -1.48
C GLN A 90 3.09 21.19 -1.04
N ARG A 91 3.54 20.87 0.18
CA ARG A 91 3.59 19.50 0.69
C ARG A 91 2.24 18.99 1.17
N ILE A 92 1.44 19.86 1.78
CA ILE A 92 0.11 19.49 2.23
C ILE A 92 -0.85 19.44 1.02
N ASN A 93 -0.72 20.37 0.06
CA ASN A 93 -1.51 20.35 -1.17
C ASN A 93 -1.08 19.27 -2.17
N GLY A 94 0.11 18.68 -2.00
CA GLY A 94 0.65 17.68 -2.92
C GLY A 94 0.95 18.23 -4.32
N THR A 95 1.26 19.53 -4.43
CA THR A 95 1.50 20.19 -5.72
C THR A 95 2.66 19.54 -6.47
N LEU A 96 2.46 19.28 -7.77
CA LEU A 96 3.48 18.73 -8.65
C LEU A 96 4.60 19.74 -8.89
N VAL A 97 5.83 19.36 -8.54
CA VAL A 97 7.03 20.12 -8.92
C VAL A 97 7.95 19.22 -9.71
N ARG A 98 8.18 19.58 -10.98
CA ARG A 98 9.01 18.82 -11.93
C ARG A 98 8.57 17.36 -12.06
N GLY A 99 7.26 17.13 -12.12
CA GLY A 99 6.67 15.80 -12.25
C GLY A 99 6.74 14.93 -10.99
N LYS A 100 7.20 15.48 -9.86
CA LYS A 100 7.25 14.77 -8.57
C LYS A 100 6.28 15.44 -7.59
N THR A 101 5.47 14.62 -6.93
CA THR A 101 4.67 15.05 -5.78
C THR A 101 5.54 14.95 -4.53
N TYR A 102 5.57 16.02 -3.76
CA TYR A 102 6.25 16.05 -2.47
C TYR A 102 5.19 16.05 -1.40
N THR A 103 5.17 15.02 -0.55
CA THR A 103 4.25 14.89 0.58
C THR A 103 5.03 14.87 1.89
N LEU A 104 4.34 15.15 2.99
CA LEU A 104 4.93 14.99 4.32
C LEU A 104 5.20 13.51 4.59
N ASN A 105 6.38 13.18 5.09
CA ASN A 105 6.67 11.84 5.62
C ASN A 105 6.00 11.65 6.99
N ASP A 106 6.06 10.44 7.55
CA ASP A 106 5.31 10.14 8.78
C ASP A 106 5.79 10.94 10.00
N GLU A 107 7.09 11.23 10.08
CA GLU A 107 7.63 12.10 11.13
C GLU A 107 7.14 13.55 10.98
N GLN A 108 7.16 14.06 9.76
CA GLN A 108 6.66 15.41 9.45
C GLN A 108 5.16 15.53 9.71
N LYS A 109 4.38 14.47 9.49
CA LYS A 109 2.95 14.43 9.86
C LYS A 109 2.77 14.49 11.37
N ARG A 110 3.61 13.80 12.15
CA ARG A 110 3.60 13.87 13.63
C ARG A 110 3.86 15.30 14.09
N ILE A 111 4.95 15.91 13.62
CA ILE A 111 5.31 17.31 13.91
C ILE A 111 4.16 18.26 13.55
N PHE A 112 3.54 18.08 12.38
CA PHE A 112 2.42 18.91 11.96
C PHE A 112 1.21 18.79 12.89
N ASN A 113 0.82 17.56 13.26
CA ASN A 113 -0.29 17.33 14.18
C ASN A 113 -0.03 17.89 15.59
N ASP A 114 1.20 17.78 16.07
CA ASP A 114 1.59 18.34 17.36
C ASP A 114 1.59 19.87 17.33
N ALA A 115 2.01 20.48 16.22
CA ALA A 115 1.91 21.92 16.00
C ALA A 115 0.46 22.42 16.07
N LEU A 116 -0.48 21.69 15.45
CA LEU A 116 -1.90 22.03 15.49
C LEU A 116 -2.46 22.01 16.92
N LYS A 117 -2.10 20.99 17.71
CA LYS A 117 -2.52 20.88 19.12
C LYS A 117 -1.96 22.01 19.98
N ASP A 118 -0.68 22.32 19.84
CA ASP A 118 -0.05 23.43 20.58
C ASP A 118 -0.71 24.76 20.23
N ILE A 119 -0.93 25.03 18.95
CA ILE A 119 -1.61 26.25 18.48
C ILE A 119 -3.03 26.32 19.04
N SER A 120 -3.79 25.22 19.00
CA SER A 120 -5.14 25.17 19.56
C SER A 120 -5.15 25.49 21.06
N SER A 121 -4.22 24.93 21.83
CA SER A 121 -4.06 25.20 23.26
C SER A 121 -3.71 26.67 23.55
N ARG A 122 -2.77 27.23 22.77
CA ARG A 122 -2.38 28.64 22.90
C ARG A 122 -3.53 29.57 22.59
N ILE A 123 -4.27 29.32 21.51
CA ILE A 123 -5.45 30.13 21.14
C ILE A 123 -6.52 30.03 22.23
N GLY A 124 -6.79 28.83 22.75
CA GLY A 124 -7.78 28.63 23.81
C GLY A 124 -7.42 29.29 25.14
N SER A 125 -6.14 29.59 25.37
CA SER A 125 -5.64 30.24 26.58
C SER A 125 -5.57 31.77 26.46
N LEU A 126 -5.85 32.34 25.29
CA LEU A 126 -5.86 33.79 25.08
C LEU A 126 -7.11 34.40 25.71
N HIS A 127 -6.91 35.20 26.76
CA HIS A 127 -7.93 36.07 27.32
C HIS A 127 -7.46 37.52 27.21
N LEU A 128 -8.36 38.40 26.76
CA LEU A 128 -8.12 39.84 26.78
C LEU A 128 -8.30 40.33 28.22
N ALA A 129 -7.41 41.22 28.68
CA ALA A 129 -7.47 41.85 29.99
C ALA A 129 -8.58 42.91 30.06
#